data_AF-A0A384D8T0-F1
#
_entry.id   AF-A0A384D8T0-F1
#
_cell.length_a   1.000
_cell.length_b   1.000
_cell.length_c   1.000
_cell.angle_alpha   90.00
_cell.angle_beta   90.00
_cell.angle_gamma   90.00
#
_symmetry.space_group_name_H-M   'P 1'
#
loop_
_entity.id
_entity.type
_entity.pdbx_description
1 polymer ?
#
loop_
_entity_poly.entity_id
_entity_poly.type
_entity_poly.pdbx_seq_one_letter_code
_entity_poly.pdbx_strand_id
1 'polypeptide(L)'
;MASPRASAPPPEIPEQNCRYREVQYWDQRYLNAADCAPYEWFGDFSSFRSLLEPELRREDRILVLGCGNSALSYELFLGGFPDVTSVDYSSVVVAAMQARYAHVPTLRWETMDVRALDFPSGSFDVVLEKGTLDALLAGERDPWNVSSEGVHTVDQVLSEVSRVLVHGGRFISLTSAAPHFRIRHYAQARYGWSLRHATYGSGFHFHLYIMQKGRELTMAQLAVGTQILSPPRPPTTPCFLQDSDHEDFLSAIQL
;
A
#
# COMPACT_ATOMS: atom_id res chain seq x y z
N MET A 1 -0.67 -43.20 -6.82
CA MET A 1 0.35 -42.13 -6.91
C MET A 1 -0.36 -40.87 -7.37
N ALA A 2 -0.52 -39.87 -6.50
CA ALA A 2 -1.07 -38.59 -6.91
C ALA A 2 0.02 -37.84 -7.69
N SER A 3 -0.28 -37.43 -8.92
CA SER A 3 0.62 -36.56 -9.69
C SER A 3 0.91 -35.28 -8.90
N PRO A 4 2.16 -34.80 -8.86
CA PRO A 4 2.45 -33.49 -8.29
C PRO A 4 1.67 -32.46 -9.11
N ARG A 5 0.77 -31.72 -8.47
CA ARG A 5 0.14 -30.54 -9.08
C ARG A 5 1.28 -29.62 -9.51
N ALA A 6 1.43 -29.43 -10.81
CA ALA A 6 2.33 -28.43 -11.35
C ALA A 6 2.00 -27.09 -10.68
N SER A 7 3.01 -26.44 -10.10
CA SER A 7 2.88 -25.06 -9.64
C SER A 7 2.43 -24.23 -10.82
N ALA A 8 1.33 -23.48 -10.66
CA ALA A 8 0.90 -22.54 -11.68
C ALA A 8 2.08 -21.62 -12.06
N PRO A 9 2.26 -21.28 -13.35
CA PRO A 9 3.32 -20.36 -13.76
C PRO A 9 3.19 -19.04 -12.98
N PRO A 10 4.32 -18.39 -12.67
CA PRO A 10 4.28 -17.09 -12.01
C PRO A 10 3.41 -16.13 -12.85
N PRO A 11 2.59 -15.29 -12.21
CA PRO A 11 1.67 -14.46 -12.95
C PRO A 11 2.44 -13.48 -13.83
N GLU A 12 2.00 -13.35 -15.07
CA GLU A 12 2.66 -12.51 -16.08
C GLU A 12 2.74 -11.05 -15.58
N ILE A 13 3.94 -10.48 -15.61
CA ILE A 13 4.22 -9.09 -15.26
C ILE A 13 4.16 -8.30 -16.58
N PRO A 14 3.47 -7.15 -16.64
CA PRO A 14 3.37 -6.38 -17.86
C PRO A 14 4.75 -5.85 -18.28
N GLU A 15 5.01 -5.80 -19.58
CA GLU A 15 6.27 -5.26 -20.12
C GLU A 15 6.49 -3.78 -19.74
N GLN A 16 5.41 -3.03 -19.50
CA GLN A 16 5.44 -1.62 -19.13
C GLN A 16 4.70 -1.40 -17.82
N ASN A 17 5.38 -0.82 -16.83
CA ASN A 17 4.83 -0.57 -15.49
C ASN A 17 3.58 0.33 -15.49
N CYS A 18 3.44 1.25 -16.46
CA CYS A 18 2.26 2.12 -16.54
C CYS A 18 0.94 1.34 -16.69
N ARG A 19 0.98 0.09 -17.20
CA ARG A 19 -0.21 -0.76 -17.36
C ARG A 19 -0.87 -1.11 -16.02
N TYR A 20 -0.15 -1.05 -14.91
CA TYR A 20 -0.73 -1.23 -13.58
C TYR A 20 -1.73 -0.14 -13.19
N ARG A 21 -1.76 1.00 -13.91
CA ARG A 21 -2.80 2.04 -13.74
C ARG A 21 -4.11 1.68 -14.44
N GLU A 22 -4.07 0.80 -15.43
CA GLU A 22 -5.20 0.49 -16.32
C GLU A 22 -6.04 -0.65 -15.75
N VAL A 23 -7.34 -0.41 -15.52
CA VAL A 23 -8.26 -1.45 -15.02
C VAL A 23 -8.33 -2.66 -15.96
N GLN A 24 -8.17 -2.46 -17.27
CA GLN A 24 -8.20 -3.52 -18.28
C GLN A 24 -7.08 -4.55 -18.07
N TYR A 25 -5.91 -4.11 -17.62
CA TYR A 25 -4.83 -5.03 -17.26
C TYR A 25 -5.24 -5.91 -16.07
N TRP A 26 -5.87 -5.32 -15.05
CA TRP A 26 -6.31 -6.06 -13.87
C TRP A 26 -7.48 -6.99 -14.16
N ASP A 27 -8.49 -6.54 -14.91
CA ASP A 27 -9.59 -7.40 -15.34
C ASP A 27 -9.07 -8.62 -16.10
N GLN A 28 -8.10 -8.44 -17.01
CA GLN A 28 -7.46 -9.54 -17.72
C GLN A 28 -6.67 -10.46 -16.78
N ARG A 29 -5.93 -9.90 -15.83
CA ARG A 29 -5.16 -10.68 -14.83
C ARG A 29 -6.09 -11.52 -13.94
N TYR A 30 -7.28 -11.02 -13.65
CA TYR A 30 -8.19 -11.61 -12.68
C TYR A 30 -9.23 -12.56 -13.26
N LEU A 31 -9.22 -12.83 -14.57
CA LEU A 31 -10.20 -13.73 -15.23
C LEU A 31 -10.39 -15.09 -14.53
N ASN A 32 -9.34 -15.66 -13.94
CA ASN A 32 -9.40 -16.95 -13.24
C ASN A 32 -9.16 -16.84 -11.72
N ALA A 33 -9.31 -15.64 -11.14
CA ALA A 33 -8.94 -15.37 -9.75
C ALA A 33 -9.72 -16.20 -8.71
N ALA A 34 -10.93 -16.67 -9.05
CA ALA A 34 -11.74 -17.53 -8.18
C ALA A 34 -11.11 -18.92 -7.99
N ASP A 35 -10.53 -19.48 -9.05
CA ASP A 35 -9.98 -20.84 -9.09
C ASP A 35 -8.46 -20.88 -8.84
N CYS A 36 -7.77 -19.75 -9.02
CA CYS A 36 -6.34 -19.62 -8.75
C CYS A 36 -6.04 -19.50 -7.25
N ALA A 37 -4.81 -19.78 -6.83
CA ALA A 37 -4.37 -19.45 -5.48
C ALA A 37 -4.38 -17.92 -5.26
N PRO A 38 -4.58 -17.44 -4.00
CA PRO A 38 -4.40 -16.03 -3.69
C PRO A 38 -2.99 -15.55 -4.06
N TYR A 39 -2.86 -14.29 -4.45
CA TYR A 39 -1.56 -13.68 -4.77
C TYR A 39 -1.28 -12.51 -3.85
N GLU A 40 -0.10 -12.51 -3.23
CA GLU A 40 0.30 -11.52 -2.24
C GLU A 40 1.40 -10.61 -2.79
N TRP A 41 1.04 -9.37 -3.10
CA TRP A 41 2.02 -8.31 -3.28
C TRP A 41 2.61 -7.89 -1.92
N PHE A 42 3.92 -7.64 -1.88
CA PHE A 42 4.63 -7.09 -0.72
C PHE A 42 4.51 -7.90 0.56
N GLY A 43 4.49 -9.24 0.42
CA GLY A 43 4.43 -10.19 1.53
C GLY A 43 3.00 -10.59 1.89
N ASP A 44 2.88 -11.81 2.41
CA ASP A 44 1.63 -12.34 2.97
C ASP A 44 1.36 -11.77 4.37
N PHE A 45 0.17 -12.05 4.91
CA PHE A 45 -0.23 -11.57 6.23
C PHE A 45 0.78 -11.90 7.33
N SER A 46 1.39 -13.11 7.29
CA SER A 46 2.36 -13.54 8.29
C SER A 46 3.59 -12.62 8.35
N SER A 47 3.95 -12.00 7.22
CA SER A 47 5.13 -11.15 7.08
C SER A 47 5.02 -9.82 7.85
N PHE A 48 3.81 -9.35 8.12
CA PHE A 48 3.55 -8.06 8.79
C PHE A 48 2.54 -8.16 9.94
N ARG A 49 2.02 -9.34 10.25
CA ARG A 49 1.03 -9.60 11.31
C ARG A 49 1.41 -8.98 12.65
N SER A 50 2.68 -9.16 13.07
CA SER A 50 3.18 -8.65 14.35
C SER A 50 3.20 -7.12 14.45
N LEU A 51 3.22 -6.42 13.31
CA LEU A 51 3.14 -4.96 13.24
C LEU A 51 1.69 -4.48 13.12
N LEU A 52 0.85 -5.27 12.44
CA LEU A 52 -0.53 -4.90 12.13
C LEU A 52 -1.51 -5.19 13.27
N GLU A 53 -1.51 -6.40 13.84
CA GLU A 53 -2.48 -6.80 14.87
C GLU A 53 -2.53 -5.89 16.10
N PRO A 54 -1.41 -5.36 16.63
CA PRO A 54 -1.45 -4.42 17.76
C PRO A 54 -2.17 -3.09 17.46
N GLU A 55 -2.37 -2.77 16.19
CA GLU A 55 -3.05 -1.55 15.74
C GLU A 55 -4.55 -1.77 15.49
N LEU A 56 -5.04 -3.01 15.61
CA LEU A 56 -6.42 -3.41 15.35
C LEU A 56 -7.15 -3.81 16.64
N ARG A 57 -8.46 -3.65 16.63
CA ARG A 57 -9.40 -4.16 17.63
C ARG A 57 -10.44 -5.04 16.97
N ARG A 58 -10.96 -5.99 17.74
CA ARG A 58 -11.95 -6.97 17.26
C ARG A 58 -13.21 -6.32 16.69
N GLU A 59 -13.60 -5.16 17.23
CA GLU A 59 -14.77 -4.39 16.84
C GLU A 59 -14.51 -3.35 15.73
N ASP A 60 -13.28 -3.22 15.23
CA ASP A 60 -12.97 -2.24 14.19
C ASP A 60 -13.69 -2.59 12.88
N ARG A 61 -14.33 -1.58 12.28
CA ARG A 61 -14.80 -1.62 10.89
C ARG A 61 -13.62 -1.36 9.98
N ILE A 62 -13.19 -2.37 9.23
CA ILE A 62 -11.98 -2.35 8.42
C ILE A 62 -12.34 -2.21 6.94
N LEU A 63 -11.75 -1.22 6.26
CA LEU A 63 -11.81 -1.09 4.81
C LEU A 63 -10.46 -1.50 4.20
N VAL A 64 -10.46 -2.40 3.22
CA VAL A 64 -9.27 -2.82 2.45
C VAL A 64 -9.39 -2.26 1.03
N LEU A 65 -8.48 -1.37 0.66
CA LEU A 65 -8.41 -0.73 -0.65
C LEU A 65 -7.63 -1.58 -1.64
N GLY A 66 -8.08 -1.61 -2.91
CA GLY A 66 -7.44 -2.35 -3.99
C GLY A 66 -7.14 -3.80 -3.59
N CYS A 67 -8.17 -4.51 -3.11
CA CYS A 67 -7.97 -5.80 -2.45
C CYS A 67 -7.42 -6.89 -3.38
N GLY A 68 -7.61 -6.75 -4.70
CA GLY A 68 -7.24 -7.77 -5.67
C GLY A 68 -7.75 -9.15 -5.27
N ASN A 69 -6.93 -10.18 -5.52
CA ASN A 69 -7.17 -11.54 -5.06
C ASN A 69 -6.30 -11.92 -3.84
N SER A 70 -5.94 -10.92 -3.01
CA SER A 70 -5.16 -11.13 -1.79
C SER A 70 -5.97 -11.92 -0.75
N ALA A 71 -5.29 -12.76 0.03
CA ALA A 71 -5.87 -13.45 1.17
C ALA A 71 -6.03 -12.54 2.40
N LEU A 72 -5.49 -11.31 2.39
CA LEU A 72 -5.45 -10.41 3.55
C LEU A 72 -6.80 -10.26 4.26
N SER A 73 -7.88 -9.99 3.53
CA SER A 73 -9.21 -9.80 4.13
C SER A 73 -9.72 -11.06 4.82
N TYR A 74 -9.42 -12.24 4.27
CA TYR A 74 -9.77 -13.51 4.87
C TYR A 74 -8.88 -13.86 6.06
N GLU A 75 -7.59 -13.55 6.00
CA GLU A 75 -6.65 -13.70 7.12
C GLU A 75 -7.01 -12.80 8.31
N LEU A 76 -7.48 -11.57 8.05
CA LEU A 76 -8.04 -10.69 9.08
C LEU A 76 -9.27 -11.32 9.76
N PHE A 77 -10.17 -11.90 8.97
CA PHE A 77 -11.32 -12.63 9.50
C PHE A 77 -10.89 -13.80 10.39
N LEU A 78 -9.94 -14.63 9.94
CA LEU A 78 -9.38 -15.74 10.72
C LEU A 78 -8.65 -15.26 11.98
N GLY A 79 -8.02 -14.08 11.91
CA GLY A 79 -7.39 -13.38 13.03
C GLY A 79 -8.39 -12.81 14.06
N GLY A 80 -9.69 -12.91 13.81
CA GLY A 80 -10.74 -12.48 14.72
C GLY A 80 -11.25 -11.06 14.47
N PHE A 81 -11.01 -10.49 13.30
CA PHE A 81 -11.50 -9.18 12.85
C PHE A 81 -12.58 -9.38 11.77
N PRO A 82 -13.87 -9.52 12.13
CA PRO A 82 -14.88 -10.02 11.20
C PRO A 82 -15.52 -8.94 10.29
N ASP A 83 -15.48 -7.66 10.66
CA ASP A 83 -16.12 -6.57 9.91
C ASP A 83 -15.17 -5.94 8.90
N VAL A 84 -14.91 -6.69 7.83
CA VAL A 84 -14.00 -6.30 6.75
C VAL A 84 -14.79 -6.05 5.47
N THR A 85 -14.66 -4.84 4.93
CA THR A 85 -15.14 -4.45 3.61
C THR A 85 -13.94 -4.27 2.69
N SER A 86 -13.96 -4.90 1.53
CA SER A 86 -12.85 -4.92 0.58
C SER A 86 -13.33 -4.33 -0.75
N VAL A 87 -12.56 -3.41 -1.32
CA VAL A 87 -12.91 -2.75 -2.57
C VAL A 87 -11.81 -2.88 -3.61
N ASP A 88 -12.21 -3.00 -4.87
CA ASP A 88 -11.31 -2.97 -6.01
C ASP A 88 -12.06 -2.39 -7.22
N TYR A 89 -11.39 -1.67 -8.11
CA TYR A 89 -12.03 -1.12 -9.30
C TYR A 89 -12.26 -2.18 -10.39
N SER A 90 -11.65 -3.36 -10.28
CA SER A 90 -11.87 -4.49 -11.17
C SER A 90 -13.11 -5.25 -10.73
N SER A 91 -14.19 -5.11 -11.49
CA SER A 91 -15.42 -5.88 -11.25
C SER A 91 -15.19 -7.39 -11.34
N VAL A 92 -14.22 -7.82 -12.16
CA VAL A 92 -13.83 -9.22 -12.34
C VAL A 92 -13.31 -9.80 -11.02
N VAL A 93 -12.37 -9.13 -10.35
CA VAL A 93 -11.80 -9.64 -9.10
C VAL A 93 -12.79 -9.59 -7.94
N VAL A 94 -13.62 -8.55 -7.89
CA VAL A 94 -14.67 -8.43 -6.87
C VAL A 94 -15.64 -9.61 -6.97
N ALA A 95 -16.15 -9.91 -8.17
CA ALA A 95 -17.03 -11.06 -8.38
C ALA A 95 -16.34 -12.39 -8.01
N ALA A 96 -15.06 -12.53 -8.36
CA ALA A 96 -14.27 -13.71 -8.01
C ALA A 96 -14.11 -13.88 -6.49
N MET A 97 -13.84 -12.79 -5.75
CA MET A 97 -13.68 -12.84 -4.29
C MET A 97 -15.01 -13.08 -3.56
N GLN A 98 -16.12 -12.51 -4.06
CA GLN A 98 -17.46 -12.83 -3.58
C GLN A 98 -17.76 -14.33 -3.71
N ALA A 99 -17.47 -14.93 -4.87
CA ALA A 99 -17.68 -16.36 -5.09
C ALA A 99 -16.77 -17.22 -4.19
N ARG A 100 -15.48 -16.87 -4.10
CA ARG A 100 -14.50 -17.60 -3.30
C ARG A 100 -14.84 -17.62 -1.81
N TYR A 101 -15.27 -16.48 -1.29
CA TYR A 101 -15.52 -16.28 0.15
C TYR A 101 -17.01 -16.24 0.49
N ALA A 102 -17.88 -16.80 -0.37
CA ALA A 102 -19.34 -16.88 -0.13
C ALA A 102 -19.72 -17.60 1.18
N HIS A 103 -18.83 -18.45 1.70
CA HIS A 103 -18.99 -19.14 2.98
C HIS A 103 -18.72 -18.24 4.21
N VAL A 104 -18.24 -17.01 4.01
CA VAL A 104 -17.94 -16.01 5.06
C VAL A 104 -18.77 -14.75 4.82
N PRO A 105 -20.06 -14.74 5.20
CA PRO A 105 -20.98 -13.65 4.83
C PRO A 105 -20.67 -12.30 5.50
N THR A 106 -19.76 -12.26 6.48
CA THR A 106 -19.33 -11.01 7.11
C THR A 106 -18.32 -10.24 6.25
N LEU A 107 -17.62 -10.90 5.33
CA LEU A 107 -16.72 -10.25 4.39
C LEU A 107 -17.52 -9.60 3.27
N ARG A 108 -17.38 -8.30 3.10
CA ARG A 108 -18.05 -7.51 2.05
C ARG A 108 -17.06 -7.19 0.94
N TRP A 109 -17.52 -7.25 -0.31
CA TRP A 109 -16.70 -7.03 -1.49
C TRP A 109 -17.46 -6.14 -2.47
N GLU A 110 -16.90 -5.01 -2.85
CA GLU A 110 -17.58 -4.02 -3.70
C GLU A 110 -16.67 -3.48 -4.79
N THR A 111 -17.23 -3.26 -6.00
CA THR A 111 -16.50 -2.63 -7.10
C THR A 111 -16.49 -1.12 -6.89
N MET A 112 -15.31 -0.55 -6.67
CA MET A 112 -15.18 0.86 -6.33
C MET A 112 -13.82 1.41 -6.72
N ASP A 113 -13.80 2.64 -7.24
CA ASP A 113 -12.56 3.39 -7.44
C ASP A 113 -12.16 4.07 -6.12
N VAL A 114 -10.98 3.75 -5.62
CA VAL A 114 -10.48 4.25 -4.33
C VAL A 114 -10.25 5.77 -4.31
N ARG A 115 -10.26 6.43 -5.47
CA ARG A 115 -10.22 7.90 -5.60
C ARG A 115 -11.56 8.57 -5.27
N ALA A 116 -12.65 7.79 -5.20
CA ALA A 116 -13.99 8.24 -4.88
C ALA A 116 -14.76 7.12 -4.15
N LEU A 117 -14.60 7.08 -2.82
CA LEU A 117 -15.19 6.05 -1.97
C LEU A 117 -16.68 6.36 -1.72
N ASP A 118 -17.58 5.48 -2.17
CA ASP A 118 -19.03 5.62 -1.97
C ASP A 118 -19.47 5.17 -0.56
N PHE A 119 -18.81 5.71 0.45
CA PHE A 119 -19.14 5.52 1.87
C PHE A 119 -19.31 6.86 2.56
N PRO A 120 -20.20 6.98 3.57
CA PRO A 120 -20.29 8.19 4.39
C PRO A 120 -18.97 8.51 5.11
N SER A 121 -18.78 9.78 5.47
CA SER A 121 -17.65 10.20 6.30
C SER A 121 -17.70 9.52 7.67
N GLY A 122 -16.55 9.09 8.21
CA GLY A 122 -16.49 8.43 9.52
C GLY A 122 -17.12 7.03 9.58
N SER A 123 -17.16 6.31 8.45
CA SER A 123 -17.71 4.96 8.36
C SER A 123 -16.76 3.84 8.80
N PHE A 124 -15.45 4.09 8.83
CA PHE A 124 -14.45 3.07 9.15
C PHE A 124 -13.53 3.47 10.30
N ASP A 125 -13.11 2.48 11.07
CA ASP A 125 -12.15 2.64 12.16
C ASP A 125 -10.72 2.43 11.67
N VAL A 126 -10.55 1.53 10.69
CA VAL A 126 -9.27 1.23 10.05
C VAL A 126 -9.43 1.18 8.54
N VAL A 127 -8.50 1.78 7.82
CA VAL A 127 -8.34 1.61 6.37
C VAL A 127 -6.97 1.00 6.11
N LEU A 128 -6.92 -0.04 5.29
CA LEU A 128 -5.72 -0.75 4.87
C LEU A 128 -5.55 -0.62 3.36
N GLU A 129 -4.32 -0.41 2.90
CA GLU A 129 -3.97 -0.62 1.49
C GLU A 129 -2.63 -1.34 1.40
N LYS A 130 -2.53 -2.29 0.46
CA LYS A 130 -1.29 -3.03 0.21
C LYS A 130 -0.97 -3.03 -1.27
N GLY A 131 -0.15 -2.08 -1.66
CA GLY A 131 0.32 -1.94 -3.04
C GLY A 131 -0.63 -1.22 -3.98
N THR A 132 -1.74 -0.71 -3.49
CA THR A 132 -2.72 0.00 -4.31
C THR A 132 -2.16 1.34 -4.76
N LEU A 133 -1.50 2.07 -3.86
CA LEU A 133 -0.84 3.33 -4.20
C LEU A 133 0.39 3.11 -5.10
N ASP A 134 1.05 1.94 -5.00
CA ASP A 134 2.14 1.56 -5.91
C ASP A 134 1.63 1.37 -7.34
N ALA A 135 0.45 0.75 -7.52
CA ALA A 135 -0.18 0.63 -8.83
C ALA A 135 -0.53 2.00 -9.43
N LEU A 136 -1.07 2.92 -8.62
CA LEU A 136 -1.41 4.28 -9.05
C LEU A 136 -0.17 5.09 -9.46
N LEU A 137 0.96 4.88 -8.78
CA LEU A 137 2.23 5.52 -9.10
C LEU A 137 3.07 4.71 -10.11
N ALA A 138 2.59 3.58 -10.60
CA ALA A 138 3.35 2.74 -11.49
C ALA A 138 3.64 3.46 -12.82
N GLY A 139 4.88 3.44 -13.29
CA GLY A 139 5.28 4.13 -14.52
C GLY A 139 5.65 5.61 -14.36
N GLU A 140 5.75 6.12 -13.14
CA GLU A 140 6.50 7.37 -12.89
C GLU A 140 7.93 7.23 -13.43
N ARG A 141 8.35 8.22 -14.23
CA ARG A 141 9.67 8.19 -14.90
C ARG A 141 10.82 8.45 -13.93
N ASP A 142 10.57 9.31 -12.96
CA ASP A 142 11.54 9.71 -11.95
C ASP A 142 10.90 9.55 -10.56
N PRO A 143 11.39 8.60 -9.74
CA PRO A 143 10.86 8.41 -8.39
C PRO A 143 11.11 9.61 -7.48
N TRP A 144 12.02 10.52 -7.83
CA TRP A 144 12.27 11.76 -7.08
C TRP A 144 11.34 12.90 -7.50
N ASN A 145 10.82 12.89 -8.73
CA ASN A 145 9.96 13.93 -9.29
C ASN A 145 8.65 13.33 -9.81
N VAL A 146 7.67 13.17 -8.91
CA VAL A 146 6.35 12.61 -9.26
C VAL A 146 5.59 13.58 -10.16
N SER A 147 4.98 13.05 -11.21
CA SER A 147 4.10 13.79 -12.12
C SER A 147 2.94 14.46 -11.36
N SER A 148 2.44 15.59 -11.87
CA SER A 148 1.29 16.29 -11.28
C SER A 148 0.05 15.38 -11.22
N GLU A 149 -0.12 14.49 -12.20
CA GLU A 149 -1.17 13.47 -12.22
C GLU A 149 -1.00 12.47 -11.07
N GLY A 150 0.21 11.92 -10.88
CA GLY A 150 0.50 10.99 -9.80
C GLY A 150 0.28 11.63 -8.42
N VAL A 151 0.72 12.89 -8.25
CA VAL A 151 0.47 13.65 -7.02
C VAL A 151 -1.02 13.84 -6.78
N HIS A 152 -1.77 14.30 -7.78
CA HIS A 152 -3.21 14.53 -7.67
C HIS A 152 -3.99 13.25 -7.38
N THR A 153 -3.67 12.17 -8.09
CA THR A 153 -4.33 10.86 -7.94
C THR A 153 -4.15 10.31 -6.54
N VAL A 154 -2.93 10.33 -6.00
CA VAL A 154 -2.66 9.88 -4.62
C VAL A 154 -3.33 10.80 -3.59
N ASP A 155 -3.34 12.13 -3.83
CA ASP A 155 -4.05 13.07 -2.97
C ASP A 155 -5.55 12.79 -2.89
N GLN A 156 -6.20 12.48 -4.01
CA GLN A 156 -7.62 12.09 -4.03
C GLN A 156 -7.88 10.88 -3.13
N VAL A 157 -7.08 9.81 -3.26
CA VAL A 157 -7.22 8.61 -2.43
C VAL A 157 -7.01 8.95 -0.95
N LEU A 158 -5.93 9.66 -0.60
CA LEU A 158 -5.63 9.98 0.80
C LEU A 158 -6.67 10.91 1.43
N SER A 159 -7.25 11.81 0.64
CA SER A 159 -8.36 12.66 1.07
C SER A 159 -9.62 11.83 1.38
N GLU A 160 -9.97 10.88 0.51
CA GLU A 160 -11.09 9.96 0.72
C GLU A 160 -10.86 9.06 1.93
N VAL A 161 -9.66 8.52 2.09
CA VAL A 161 -9.27 7.73 3.27
C VAL A 161 -9.44 8.54 4.55
N SER A 162 -8.92 9.77 4.58
CA SER A 162 -9.11 10.64 5.74
C SER A 162 -10.60 10.92 5.98
N ARG A 163 -11.39 11.15 4.93
CA ARG A 163 -12.84 11.42 5.03
C ARG A 163 -13.61 10.26 5.65
N VAL A 164 -13.40 9.03 5.16
CA VAL A 164 -14.15 7.84 5.62
C VAL A 164 -13.68 7.35 6.99
N LEU A 165 -12.48 7.72 7.44
CA LEU A 165 -12.01 7.40 8.79
C LEU A 165 -12.72 8.21 9.88
N VAL A 166 -13.09 7.55 10.97
CA VAL A 166 -13.50 8.21 12.22
C VAL A 166 -12.34 9.00 12.83
N HIS A 167 -12.66 9.96 13.70
CA HIS A 167 -11.64 10.57 14.56
C HIS A 167 -10.98 9.49 15.43
N GLY A 168 -9.65 9.47 15.50
CA GLY A 168 -8.89 8.41 16.17
C GLY A 168 -8.66 7.15 15.34
N GLY A 169 -9.31 7.03 14.17
CA GLY A 169 -9.13 5.92 13.25
C GLY A 169 -7.73 5.87 12.62
N ARG A 170 -7.39 4.72 12.03
CA ARG A 170 -6.05 4.46 11.50
C ARG A 170 -6.07 4.16 10.00
N PHE A 171 -5.19 4.79 9.25
CA PHE A 171 -4.82 4.35 7.92
C PHE A 171 -3.48 3.60 8.00
N ILE A 172 -3.41 2.40 7.45
CA ILE A 172 -2.18 1.59 7.42
C ILE A 172 -1.87 1.24 5.97
N SER A 173 -0.70 1.64 5.50
CA SER A 173 -0.24 1.45 4.13
C SER A 173 0.97 0.51 4.10
N LEU A 174 0.92 -0.50 3.22
CA LEU A 174 1.97 -1.48 2.99
C LEU A 174 2.48 -1.37 1.55
N THR A 175 3.79 -1.19 1.39
CA THR A 175 4.38 -0.80 0.10
C THR A 175 5.85 -1.16 -0.01
N SER A 176 6.39 -1.26 -1.23
CA SER A 176 7.83 -1.29 -1.48
C SER A 176 8.50 0.09 -1.41
N ALA A 177 7.73 1.19 -1.32
CA ALA A 177 8.29 2.53 -1.36
C ALA A 177 8.84 2.99 0.00
N ALA A 178 10.15 3.26 0.02
CA ALA A 178 10.87 3.75 1.19
C ALA A 178 10.42 5.16 1.63
N PRO A 179 10.73 5.57 2.89
CA PRO A 179 10.26 6.82 3.47
C PRO A 179 10.56 8.07 2.63
N HIS A 180 11.74 8.13 2.00
CA HIS A 180 12.16 9.26 1.18
C HIS A 180 11.31 9.44 -0.09
N PHE A 181 10.61 8.40 -0.55
CA PHE A 181 9.66 8.50 -1.65
C PHE A 181 8.22 8.69 -1.18
N ARG A 182 7.82 7.99 -0.10
CA ARG A 182 6.40 7.89 0.25
C ARG A 182 5.92 8.91 1.29
N ILE A 183 6.75 9.30 2.25
CA ILE A 183 6.32 10.20 3.35
C ILE A 183 5.77 11.52 2.80
N ARG A 184 6.35 12.08 1.74
CA ARG A 184 5.87 13.34 1.14
C ARG A 184 4.41 13.29 0.67
N HIS A 185 3.90 12.11 0.31
CA HIS A 185 2.49 11.93 -0.04
C HIS A 185 1.61 11.92 1.21
N TYR A 186 2.03 11.22 2.26
CA TYR A 186 1.25 11.04 3.50
C TYR A 186 1.30 12.26 4.43
N ALA A 187 2.39 13.02 4.41
CA ALA A 187 2.66 14.09 5.37
C ALA A 187 2.00 15.43 4.98
N GLN A 188 0.70 15.41 4.68
CA GLN A 188 -0.07 16.61 4.37
C GLN A 188 -0.96 16.96 5.56
N ALA A 189 -0.84 18.19 6.08
CA ALA A 189 -1.58 18.63 7.27
C ALA A 189 -3.11 18.48 7.11
N ARG A 190 -3.64 18.64 5.89
CA ARG A 190 -5.08 18.54 5.58
C ARG A 190 -5.69 17.18 5.91
N TYR A 191 -4.91 16.10 5.95
CA TYR A 191 -5.44 14.77 6.28
C TYR A 191 -5.65 14.59 7.79
N GLY A 192 -5.04 15.44 8.62
CA GLY A 192 -5.27 15.48 10.07
C GLY A 192 -4.83 14.21 10.81
N TRP A 193 -3.71 13.60 10.40
CA TRP A 193 -3.16 12.41 11.06
C TRP A 193 -1.69 12.56 11.45
N SER A 194 -1.23 11.76 12.42
CA SER A 194 0.21 11.52 12.63
C SER A 194 0.73 10.51 11.62
N LEU A 195 2.05 10.29 11.58
CA LEU A 195 2.67 9.29 10.71
C LEU A 195 3.81 8.57 11.44
N ARG A 196 3.75 7.22 11.45
CA ARG A 196 4.81 6.31 11.90
C ARG A 196 5.18 5.36 10.77
N HIS A 197 6.39 4.79 10.83
CA HIS A 197 6.93 3.90 9.83
C HIS A 197 7.67 2.73 10.50
N ALA A 198 7.54 1.55 9.93
CA ALA A 198 8.30 0.34 10.25
C ALA A 198 8.67 -0.40 8.95
N THR A 199 9.68 -1.26 9.01
CA THR A 199 10.04 -2.17 7.92
C THR A 199 9.68 -3.60 8.25
N TYR A 200 9.43 -4.42 7.23
CA TYR A 200 9.09 -5.83 7.37
C TYR A 200 9.51 -6.64 6.14
N GLY A 201 9.24 -7.96 6.17
CA GLY A 201 9.59 -8.89 5.11
C GLY A 201 11.05 -9.32 5.13
N SER A 202 11.40 -10.29 4.27
CA SER A 202 12.75 -10.86 4.21
C SER A 202 13.77 -9.80 3.78
N GLY A 203 14.72 -9.43 4.66
CA GLY A 203 15.68 -8.36 4.38
C GLY A 203 15.14 -6.93 4.53
N PHE A 204 13.98 -6.74 5.18
CA PHE A 204 13.43 -5.43 5.57
C PHE A 204 13.18 -4.46 4.40
N HIS A 205 12.89 -4.98 3.22
CA HIS A 205 12.70 -4.19 1.99
C HIS A 205 11.26 -3.70 1.78
N PHE A 206 10.31 -4.14 2.61
CA PHE A 206 8.94 -3.61 2.59
C PHE A 206 8.71 -2.65 3.75
N HIS A 207 7.82 -1.70 3.52
CA HIS A 207 7.54 -0.58 4.41
C HIS A 207 6.07 -0.58 4.83
N LEU A 208 5.84 -0.46 6.13
CA LEU A 208 4.52 -0.31 6.72
C LEU A 208 4.44 1.08 7.35
N TYR A 209 3.45 1.87 6.93
CA TYR A 209 3.19 3.20 7.45
C TYR A 209 1.88 3.20 8.24
N ILE A 210 1.89 3.78 9.45
CA ILE A 210 0.71 3.88 10.31
C ILE A 210 0.39 5.35 10.49
N MET A 211 -0.80 5.74 10.05
CA MET A 211 -1.34 7.09 10.19
C MET A 211 -2.55 7.07 11.11
N GLN A 212 -2.56 7.94 12.12
CA GLN A 212 -3.65 7.99 13.11
C GLN A 212 -4.32 9.35 13.08
N LYS A 213 -5.60 9.38 12.71
CA LYS A 213 -6.40 10.60 12.57
C LYS A 213 -6.64 11.24 13.95
N GLY A 214 -6.56 12.57 14.01
CA GLY A 214 -6.64 13.35 15.25
C GLY A 214 -5.31 13.52 15.99
N ARG A 215 -4.20 13.06 15.41
CA ARG A 215 -2.83 13.33 15.89
C ARG A 215 -2.07 14.17 14.87
N GLU A 216 -0.96 14.75 15.30
CA GLU A 216 -0.18 15.69 14.50
C GLU A 216 1.04 15.06 13.84
N LEU A 217 1.40 15.59 12.67
CA LEU A 217 2.69 15.35 12.02
C LEU A 217 3.80 16.13 12.76
N THR A 218 5.01 15.61 12.72
CA THR A 218 6.17 16.38 13.19
C THR A 218 6.52 17.50 12.20
N MET A 219 7.23 18.52 12.66
CA MET A 219 7.74 19.60 11.78
C MET A 219 8.61 19.06 10.64
N ALA A 220 9.40 18.02 10.89
CA ALA A 220 10.22 17.37 9.86
C ALA A 220 9.34 16.69 8.79
N GLN A 221 8.27 16.01 9.19
CA GLN A 221 7.34 15.37 8.25
C GLN A 221 6.58 16.42 7.42
N LEU A 222 6.10 17.51 8.04
CA LEU A 222 5.46 18.61 7.33
C LEU A 222 6.40 19.24 6.30
N ALA A 223 7.67 19.45 6.65
CA ALA A 223 8.68 19.98 5.74
C ALA A 223 8.99 19.04 4.56
N VAL A 224 8.82 17.72 4.73
CA VAL A 224 8.91 16.74 3.64
C VAL A 224 7.63 16.76 2.79
N GLY A 225 6.47 16.88 3.42
CA GLY A 225 5.17 16.98 2.73
C GLY A 225 5.07 18.17 1.79
N THR A 226 5.59 19.34 2.18
CA THR A 226 5.56 20.54 1.33
C THR A 226 6.45 20.42 0.09
N GLN A 227 7.45 19.53 0.10
CA GLN A 227 8.34 19.32 -1.05
C GLN A 227 7.63 18.72 -2.25
N ILE A 228 6.52 18.00 -2.06
CA ILE A 228 5.77 17.40 -3.17
C ILE A 228 5.16 18.43 -4.12
N LEU A 229 4.92 19.65 -3.62
CA LEU A 229 4.37 20.78 -4.37
C LEU A 229 5.46 21.72 -4.89
N SER A 230 6.71 21.50 -4.48
CA SER A 230 7.83 22.33 -4.92
C SER A 230 8.29 21.90 -6.31
N PRO A 231 8.72 22.85 -7.16
CA PRO A 231 9.33 22.51 -8.44
C PRO A 231 10.57 21.61 -8.24
N PRO A 232 10.93 20.79 -9.24
CA PRO A 232 12.12 19.95 -9.18
C PRO A 232 13.33 20.77 -8.77
N ARG A 233 14.07 20.33 -7.75
CA ARG A 233 15.34 20.98 -7.44
C ARG A 233 16.26 20.80 -8.65
N PRO A 234 16.98 21.85 -9.10
CA PRO A 234 18.01 21.66 -10.10
C PRO A 234 19.01 20.62 -9.58
N PRO A 235 19.57 19.76 -10.45
CA PRO A 235 20.57 18.79 -10.03
C PRO A 235 21.69 19.54 -9.31
N THR A 236 21.98 19.12 -8.08
CA THR A 236 23.13 19.61 -7.34
C THR A 236 24.35 19.36 -8.22
N THR A 237 25.17 20.40 -8.46
CA THR A 237 26.45 20.23 -9.13
C THR A 237 27.18 19.08 -8.44
N PRO A 238 27.66 18.05 -9.16
CA PRO A 238 28.36 16.94 -8.53
C PRO A 238 29.50 17.50 -7.70
N CYS A 239 29.37 17.40 -6.38
CA CYS A 239 30.47 17.65 -5.47
C CYS A 239 31.33 16.41 -5.56
N PHE A 240 32.35 16.45 -6.41
CA PHE A 240 33.41 15.46 -6.35
C PHE A 240 34.00 15.58 -4.94
N LEU A 241 33.81 14.56 -4.11
CA LEU A 241 34.72 14.33 -3.01
C LEU A 241 36.10 14.27 -3.67
N GLN A 242 36.98 15.21 -3.33
CA GLN A 242 38.39 14.98 -3.56
C GLN A 242 38.75 13.79 -2.68
N ASP A 243 38.81 12.61 -3.29
CA ASP A 243 39.43 11.44 -2.68
C ASP A 243 40.87 11.82 -2.34
N SER A 244 41.13 12.11 -1.07
CA SER A 244 42.47 11.90 -0.55
C SER A 244 42.63 10.38 -0.44
N ASP A 245 43.26 9.79 -1.44
CA ASP A 245 43.56 8.35 -1.59
C ASP A 245 44.31 7.75 -0.39
N HIS A 246 43.59 7.49 0.70
CA HIS A 246 44.05 6.59 1.76
C HIS A 246 42.89 5.63 2.09
N GLU A 247 42.66 4.68 1.19
CA GLU A 247 41.82 3.49 1.41
C GLU A 247 42.47 2.55 2.44
N ASP A 248 42.59 3.00 3.69
CA ASP A 248 43.22 2.23 4.78
C ASP A 248 42.20 1.70 5.80
N PHE A 249 40.91 1.83 5.51
CA PHE A 249 39.83 1.47 6.45
C PHE A 249 39.52 -0.03 6.48
N LEU A 250 39.79 -0.77 5.41
CA LEU A 250 39.60 -2.23 5.37
C LEU A 250 40.77 -2.99 6.02
N SER A 251 41.96 -2.37 6.07
CA SER A 251 43.18 -2.92 6.69
C SER A 251 43.16 -2.88 8.22
N ALA A 252 42.26 -2.09 8.83
CA ALA A 252 42.17 -1.90 10.28
C ALA A 252 41.26 -2.89 11.01
N ILE A 253 40.62 -3.84 10.30
CA ILE A 253 39.78 -4.87 10.92
C ILE A 253 40.70 -5.98 11.43
N GLN A 254 41.02 -5.95 12.73
CA GLN A 254 41.62 -7.09 13.42
C GLN A 254 40.54 -8.16 13.64
N LEU A 255 40.76 -9.35 13.09
CA LEU A 255 39.99 -10.58 13.34
C LEU A 255 40.38 -11.21 14.69
#